data_AF-A0A3A5KDL2-F1
#
_entry.id   AF-A0A3A5KDL2-F1
#
_cell.length_a   1.000
_cell.length_b   1.000
_cell.length_c   1.000
_cell.angle_alpha   90.00
_cell.angle_beta   90.00
_cell.angle_gamma   90.00
#
_symmetry.space_group_name_H-M   'P 1'
#
loop_
_entity.id
_entity.type
_entity.pdbx_description
1 polymer ?
#
loop_
_entity_poly.entity_id
_entity_poly.type
_entity_poly.pdbx_seq_one_letter_code
_entity_poly.pdbx_strand_id
1 'polypeptide(L)'
;MSCSADGRPFDLTDILARLKGLSAAEEFFAILGVSYDPKVLNVSRLHIMRRMGQYLASEDFSELPDSVIAARVRGTLERAYQDFAISSPLTHRVFKVLKDHDPDKPATPGRTFVPFESMLKRFGKE
;
A
#
# COMPACT_ATOMS: atom_id res chain seq x y z
N MET A 1 -3.61 9.31 -21.76
CA MET A 1 -4.73 9.64 -20.86
C MET A 1 -4.19 10.59 -19.82
N SER A 2 -4.67 11.83 -19.84
CA SER A 2 -4.14 12.95 -19.06
C SER A 2 -4.77 12.93 -17.68
N CYS A 3 -3.97 12.66 -16.63
CA CYS A 3 -4.35 13.05 -15.28
C CYS A 3 -4.21 14.57 -15.23
N SER A 4 -5.31 15.29 -15.48
CA SER A 4 -5.36 16.74 -15.37
C SER A 4 -5.08 17.14 -13.92
N ALA A 5 -3.88 17.68 -13.70
CA ALA A 5 -3.54 18.43 -12.50
C ALA A 5 -4.34 19.75 -12.53
N ASP A 6 -5.60 19.68 -12.09
CA ASP A 6 -6.42 20.88 -11.90
C ASP A 6 -5.92 21.57 -10.62
N GLY A 7 -5.22 22.68 -10.81
CA GLY A 7 -4.54 23.47 -9.78
C GLY A 7 -5.48 24.21 -8.84
N ARG A 8 -6.40 23.49 -8.19
CA ARG A 8 -7.11 24.06 -7.03
C ARG A 8 -6.10 24.36 -5.93
N PRO A 9 -6.27 25.47 -5.18
CA PRO A 9 -5.46 25.72 -4.00
C PRO A 9 -5.58 24.49 -3.10
N PHE A 10 -4.44 23.84 -2.86
CA PHE A 10 -4.33 22.71 -1.96
C PHE A 10 -4.80 23.18 -0.59
N ASP A 11 -6.01 22.81 -0.20
CA ASP A 11 -6.46 23.02 1.17
C ASP A 11 -5.63 22.08 2.04
N LEU A 12 -4.68 22.62 2.79
CA LEU A 12 -3.79 21.85 3.65
C LEU A 12 -4.42 21.55 5.00
N THR A 13 -5.57 22.19 5.29
CA THR A 13 -6.26 22.10 6.57
C THR A 13 -6.76 20.68 6.80
N ASP A 14 -6.47 20.12 7.98
CA ASP A 14 -6.93 18.80 8.41
C ASP A 14 -6.72 17.68 7.35
N ILE A 15 -5.56 17.71 6.69
CA ILE A 15 -5.22 16.78 5.60
C ILE A 15 -5.37 15.31 6.03
N LEU A 16 -5.06 14.98 7.28
CA LEU A 16 -5.16 13.63 7.80
C LEU A 16 -6.60 13.13 7.89
N ALA A 17 -7.56 13.94 8.33
CA ALA A 17 -8.95 13.52 8.35
C ALA A 17 -9.51 13.34 6.95
N ARG A 18 -9.15 14.22 6.02
CA ARG A 18 -9.56 14.13 4.61
C ARG A 18 -9.09 12.82 3.98
N LEU A 19 -7.82 12.46 4.18
CA LEU A 19 -7.26 11.21 3.66
C LEU A 19 -7.92 9.96 4.25
N LYS A 20 -8.37 10.00 5.52
CA LYS A 20 -9.10 8.88 6.15
C LYS A 20 -10.46 8.59 5.49
N GLY A 21 -11.07 9.59 4.85
CA GLY A 21 -12.36 9.45 4.16
C GLY A 21 -12.26 8.89 2.74
N LEU A 22 -11.04 8.74 2.19
CA LEU A 22 -10.83 8.31 0.81
C LEU A 22 -10.92 6.79 0.67
N SER A 23 -11.34 6.34 -0.51
CA SER A 23 -11.51 4.90 -0.79
C SER A 23 -10.70 4.42 -2.00
N ALA A 24 -10.27 5.32 -2.89
CA ALA A 24 -9.45 4.99 -4.04
C ALA A 24 -8.04 5.57 -3.91
N ALA A 25 -7.04 4.82 -4.39
CA ALA A 25 -5.64 5.24 -4.31
C ALA A 25 -5.40 6.53 -5.10
N GLU A 26 -6.02 6.65 -6.28
CA GLU A 26 -5.97 7.82 -7.16
C GLU A 26 -6.36 9.12 -6.44
N GLU A 27 -7.32 9.06 -5.52
CA GLU A 27 -7.75 10.23 -4.74
C GLU A 27 -6.63 10.75 -3.84
N PHE A 28 -5.82 9.86 -3.26
CA PHE A 28 -4.65 10.26 -2.46
C PHE A 28 -3.65 11.02 -3.32
N PHE A 29 -3.34 10.52 -4.51
CA PHE A 29 -2.42 11.19 -5.45
C PHE A 29 -2.96 12.55 -5.90
N ALA A 30 -4.26 12.63 -6.21
CA ALA A 30 -4.90 13.88 -6.61
C ALA A 30 -4.88 14.92 -5.48
N ILE A 31 -5.28 14.55 -4.26
CA ILE A 31 -5.35 15.46 -3.11
C ILE A 31 -3.96 15.91 -2.66
N LEU A 32 -2.98 15.03 -2.68
CA LEU A 32 -1.60 15.34 -2.29
C LEU A 32 -0.77 15.95 -3.44
N GLY A 33 -1.36 16.11 -4.64
CA GLY A 33 -0.67 16.69 -5.79
C GLY A 33 0.52 15.88 -6.29
N VAL A 34 0.49 14.55 -6.12
CA VAL A 34 1.58 13.65 -6.52
C VAL A 34 1.30 13.09 -7.91
N SER A 35 2.20 13.30 -8.86
CA SER A 35 2.10 12.68 -10.19
C SER A 35 2.47 11.20 -10.15
N TYR A 36 1.82 10.39 -10.98
CA TYR A 36 2.06 8.96 -11.10
C TYR A 36 1.84 8.46 -12.53
N ASP A 37 2.52 7.38 -12.90
CA ASP A 37 2.16 6.57 -14.08
C ASP A 37 0.98 5.66 -13.74
N PRO A 38 -0.16 5.76 -14.47
CA PRO A 38 -1.30 4.87 -14.30
C PRO A 38 -0.95 3.38 -14.40
N LYS A 39 0.03 2.98 -15.23
CA LYS A 39 0.41 1.57 -15.36
C LYS A 39 0.97 1.01 -14.05
N VAL A 40 1.81 1.77 -13.37
CA VAL A 40 2.39 1.41 -12.07
C VAL A 40 1.31 1.42 -11.00
N LEU A 41 0.53 2.50 -10.93
CA LEU A 41 -0.52 2.59 -9.92
C LEU A 41 -1.54 1.46 -10.09
N ASN A 42 -1.92 1.14 -11.33
CA ASN A 42 -2.93 0.14 -11.63
C ASN A 42 -2.63 -1.23 -11.02
N VAL A 43 -1.36 -1.65 -11.04
CA VAL A 43 -0.92 -2.96 -10.55
C VAL A 43 -0.54 -2.96 -9.07
N SER A 44 -0.19 -1.79 -8.53
CA SER A 44 0.41 -1.67 -7.20
C SER A 44 -0.41 -0.87 -6.18
N ARG A 45 -1.66 -0.46 -6.48
CA ARG A 45 -2.50 0.37 -5.57
C ARG A 45 -2.45 -0.10 -4.13
N LEU A 46 -2.86 -1.35 -3.90
CA LEU A 46 -2.97 -1.94 -2.57
C LEU A 46 -1.61 -2.00 -1.86
N HIS A 47 -0.53 -2.24 -2.60
CA HIS A 47 0.82 -2.29 -2.06
C HIS A 47 1.35 -0.90 -1.68
N ILE A 48 1.14 0.10 -2.54
CA ILE A 48 1.51 1.49 -2.30
C ILE A 48 0.77 2.02 -1.07
N MET A 49 -0.55 1.82 -0.99
CA MET A 49 -1.35 2.26 0.16
C MET A 49 -0.92 1.56 1.46
N ARG A 50 -0.64 0.25 1.40
CA ARG A 50 -0.14 -0.49 2.56
C ARG A 50 1.23 0.03 3.01
N ARG A 51 2.13 0.34 2.08
CA ARG A 51 3.48 0.86 2.37
C ARG A 51 3.41 2.28 2.92
N MET A 52 2.61 3.15 2.33
CA MET A 52 2.36 4.50 2.83
C MET A 52 1.87 4.45 4.28
N GLY A 53 0.88 3.59 4.58
CA GLY A 53 0.40 3.43 5.96
C GLY A 53 1.48 2.94 6.94
N GLN A 54 2.44 2.12 6.49
CA GLN A 54 3.59 1.72 7.32
C GLN A 54 4.53 2.89 7.60
N TYR A 55 4.80 3.75 6.60
CA TYR A 55 5.62 4.95 6.79
C TYR A 55 4.93 5.97 7.69
N LEU A 56 3.63 6.20 7.51
CA LEU A 56 2.86 7.11 8.37
C LEU A 56 2.80 6.63 9.82
N ALA A 57 2.75 5.32 10.07
CA ALA A 57 2.74 4.78 11.43
C ALA A 57 4.06 5.01 12.19
N SER A 58 5.16 5.32 11.49
CA SER A 58 6.44 5.67 12.10
C SER A 58 6.65 7.17 12.29
N GLU A 59 5.75 8.01 11.78
CA GLU A 59 5.82 9.47 11.92
C GLU A 59 5.06 9.92 13.17
N ASP A 60 5.58 10.98 13.80
CA ASP A 60 4.86 11.73 14.83
C ASP A 60 4.38 13.06 14.24
N PHE A 61 3.05 13.23 14.21
CA PHE A 61 2.39 14.42 13.72
C PHE A 61 1.89 15.33 14.86
N SER A 62 2.12 14.95 16.12
CA SER A 62 1.72 15.77 17.26
C SER A 62 2.39 17.14 17.19
N GLU A 63 1.60 18.19 17.47
CA GLU A 63 2.07 19.59 17.54
C GLU A 63 2.67 20.17 16.25
N LEU A 64 2.54 19.48 15.11
CA LEU A 64 3.00 20.01 13.82
C LEU A 64 1.92 20.88 13.16
N PRO A 65 2.31 21.97 12.48
CA PRO A 65 1.37 22.74 11.68
C PRO A 65 0.92 21.94 10.46
N ASP A 66 -0.34 22.16 10.03
CA ASP A 66 -0.98 21.45 8.92
C ASP A 66 -0.15 21.44 7.63
N SER A 67 0.57 22.52 7.33
CA SER A 67 1.46 22.60 6.16
C SER A 67 2.62 21.60 6.22
N VAL A 68 3.20 21.39 7.39
CA VAL A 68 4.29 20.43 7.62
C VAL A 68 3.74 19.01 7.58
N ILE A 69 2.58 18.77 8.18
CA ILE A 69 1.88 17.47 8.11
C ILE A 69 1.61 17.11 6.65
N ALA A 70 1.02 18.02 5.88
CA ALA A 70 0.73 17.81 4.46
C ALA A 70 2.00 17.50 3.65
N ALA A 71 3.09 18.23 3.88
CA ALA A 71 4.37 17.98 3.23
C ALA A 71 4.94 16.59 3.57
N ARG A 72 4.88 16.17 4.84
CA ARG A 72 5.35 14.84 5.25
C ARG A 72 4.50 13.73 4.65
N VAL A 73 3.18 13.86 4.73
CA VAL A 73 2.25 12.86 4.18
C VAL A 73 2.44 12.72 2.67
N ARG A 74 2.59 13.83 1.95
CA ARG A 74 2.95 13.83 0.53
C ARG A 74 4.27 13.09 0.28
N GLY A 75 5.32 13.37 1.05
CA GLY A 75 6.60 12.69 0.96
C GLY A 75 6.50 11.18 1.20
N THR A 76 5.67 10.74 2.15
CA THR A 76 5.45 9.30 2.38
C THR A 76 4.75 8.61 1.21
N LEU A 77 3.79 9.28 0.55
CA LEU A 77 3.14 8.76 -0.64
C LEU A 77 4.12 8.66 -1.81
N GLU A 78 4.91 9.71 -2.05
CA GLU A 78 5.95 9.72 -3.09
C GLU A 78 6.95 8.59 -2.88
N ARG A 79 7.47 8.43 -1.66
CA ARG A 79 8.39 7.36 -1.31
C ARG A 79 7.76 5.98 -1.53
N ALA A 80 6.54 5.77 -1.03
CA ALA A 80 5.84 4.51 -1.22
C ALA A 80 5.60 4.20 -2.70
N TYR A 81 5.25 5.20 -3.52
CA TYR A 81 5.11 5.02 -4.96
C TYR A 81 6.42 4.63 -5.63
N GLN A 82 7.52 5.34 -5.33
CA GLN A 82 8.82 5.07 -5.94
C GLN A 82 9.31 3.64 -5.67
N ASP A 83 9.09 3.12 -4.47
CA ASP A 83 9.41 1.73 -4.12
C ASP A 83 8.82 0.74 -5.14
N PHE A 84 7.58 0.94 -5.58
CA PHE A 84 6.89 0.05 -6.54
C PHE A 84 7.01 0.49 -8.01
N ALA A 85 7.55 1.67 -8.28
CA ALA A 85 7.89 2.10 -9.63
C ALA A 85 9.19 1.44 -10.11
N ILE A 86 10.14 1.20 -9.19
CA ILE A 86 11.45 0.62 -9.51
C ILE A 86 11.56 -0.87 -9.20
N SER A 87 10.59 -1.46 -8.49
CA SER A 87 10.66 -2.86 -8.04
C SER A 87 9.29 -3.53 -7.94
N SER A 88 9.28 -4.84 -8.13
CA SER A 88 8.07 -5.65 -8.05
C SER A 88 7.48 -5.64 -6.63
N PRO A 89 6.14 -5.67 -6.47
CA PRO A 89 5.51 -5.80 -5.16
C PRO A 89 5.96 -7.02 -4.34
N LEU A 90 6.37 -8.10 -5.02
CA LEU A 90 6.89 -9.31 -4.37
C LEU A 90 8.27 -9.13 -3.75
N THR A 91 9.08 -8.18 -4.24
CA THR A 91 10.37 -7.83 -3.63
C THR A 91 10.16 -7.16 -2.28
N HIS A 92 9.12 -6.33 -2.18
CA HIS A 92 8.82 -5.52 -1.00
C HIS A 92 8.07 -6.26 0.11
N ARG A 93 7.34 -7.33 -0.23
CA ARG A 93 6.61 -8.21 0.70
C ARG A 93 5.86 -7.47 1.82
N VAL A 94 5.14 -6.39 1.47
CA VAL A 94 4.47 -5.53 2.48
C VAL A 94 3.32 -6.21 3.21
N PHE A 95 2.77 -7.28 2.63
CA PHE A 95 1.70 -8.08 3.20
C PHE A 95 2.25 -9.27 3.98
N LYS A 96 1.58 -9.59 5.10
CA LYS A 96 1.97 -10.68 5.99
C LYS A 96 2.14 -12.01 5.23
N VAL A 97 1.18 -12.38 4.40
CA VAL A 97 1.25 -13.61 3.59
C VAL A 97 2.53 -13.70 2.74
N LEU A 98 2.99 -12.58 2.19
CA LEU A 98 4.23 -12.56 1.40
C LEU A 98 5.49 -12.61 2.28
N LYS A 99 5.43 -12.09 3.51
CA LYS A 99 6.52 -12.20 4.50
C LYS A 99 6.64 -13.63 5.03
N ASP A 100 5.51 -14.28 5.29
CA ASP A 100 5.46 -15.64 5.85
C ASP A 100 5.92 -16.69 4.80
N HIS A 101 5.74 -16.40 3.50
CA HIS A 101 6.20 -17.23 2.37
C HIS A 101 7.44 -16.63 1.68
N ASP A 102 8.43 -16.23 2.46
CA ASP A 102 9.73 -15.80 1.94
C ASP A 102 10.54 -17.02 1.43
N PRO A 103 10.85 -17.12 0.12
CA PRO A 103 11.61 -18.23 -0.43
C PRO A 103 13.03 -18.30 0.12
N ASP A 104 13.58 -17.18 0.59
CA ASP A 104 14.92 -17.12 1.18
C ASP A 104 14.90 -17.55 2.66
N LYS A 105 13.71 -17.69 3.26
CA LYS A 105 13.49 -18.16 4.64
C LYS A 105 12.42 -19.26 4.65
N PRO A 106 12.75 -20.47 4.15
CA PRO A 106 11.78 -21.55 4.09
C PRO A 106 11.25 -21.87 5.49
N ALA A 107 9.92 -21.83 5.65
CA ALA A 107 9.25 -22.35 6.84
C ALA A 107 9.64 -23.82 7.06
N THR A 108 9.72 -24.24 8.33
CA THR A 108 10.15 -25.59 8.73
C THR A 108 9.55 -26.69 7.83
N PRO A 109 10.37 -27.57 7.23
CA PRO A 109 9.87 -28.59 6.31
C PRO A 109 8.85 -29.51 7.00
N GLY A 110 7.69 -29.73 6.36
CA GLY A 110 6.80 -30.84 6.72
C GLY A 110 5.32 -30.55 6.98
N ARG A 111 4.80 -29.32 6.75
CA ARG A 111 3.41 -28.99 7.14
C ARG A 111 2.43 -28.55 6.04
N THR A 112 2.84 -28.44 4.78
CA THR A 112 1.97 -27.79 3.77
C THR A 112 1.47 -28.70 2.65
N PHE A 113 2.00 -29.91 2.49
CA PHE A 113 1.43 -30.87 1.54
C PHE A 113 0.27 -31.61 2.19
N VAL A 114 -0.95 -31.28 1.77
CA VAL A 114 -2.15 -32.06 2.08
C VAL A 114 -2.45 -32.93 0.86
N PRO A 115 -2.27 -34.26 0.94
CA PRO A 115 -2.63 -35.16 -0.16
C PRO A 115 -4.10 -35.00 -0.55
N PHE A 116 -4.39 -35.06 -1.85
CA PHE A 116 -5.75 -34.90 -2.38
C PHE A 116 -6.74 -35.91 -1.78
N GLU A 117 -6.26 -37.13 -1.49
CA GLU A 117 -6.99 -38.18 -0.76
C GLU A 117 -7.48 -37.74 0.64
N SER A 118 -6.73 -36.87 1.33
CA SER A 118 -7.12 -36.35 2.66
C SER A 118 -8.29 -35.37 2.57
N MET A 119 -8.44 -34.67 1.43
CA MET A 119 -9.60 -33.81 1.15
C MET A 119 -10.84 -34.64 0.79
N LEU A 120 -10.68 -35.72 0.00
CA LEU A 120 -11.81 -36.59 -0.40
C LEU A 120 -12.50 -37.27 0.79
N LYS A 121 -11.73 -37.65 1.82
CA LYS A 121 -12.26 -38.33 3.02
C LYS A 121 -13.26 -37.49 3.83
N ARG A 122 -13.29 -36.16 3.65
CA ARG A 122 -14.27 -35.25 4.27
C ARG A 122 -15.65 -35.33 3.60
N PHE A 123 -15.70 -35.68 2.31
CA PHE A 123 -16.94 -35.69 1.51
C PHE A 123 -17.52 -37.09 1.31
N GLY A 124 -16.75 -38.15 1.57
CA GLY A 124 -17.20 -39.54 1.50
C GLY A 124 -17.42 -40.14 2.88
N LYS A 125 -18.55 -39.83 3.51
CA LYS A 125 -19.09 -40.64 4.61
C LYS A 125 -20.62 -40.69 4.49
N GLU A 126 -21.09 -41.68 3.75
CA GLU A 126 -22.36 -42.36 4.03
C GLU A 126 -22.05 -43.61 4.88
#